data_AF-A0A1F8T475-F1
#
_entry.id   AF-A0A1F8T475-F1
#
_cell.length_a   1.000
_cell.length_b   1.000
_cell.length_c   1.000
_cell.angle_alpha   90.00
_cell.angle_beta   90.00
_cell.angle_gamma   90.00
#
_symmetry.space_group_name_H-M   'P 1'
#
loop_
_entity.id
_entity.type
_entity.pdbx_description
1 polymer ?
#
loop_
_entity_poly.entity_id
_entity_poly.type
_entity_poly.pdbx_seq_one_letter_code
_entity_poly.pdbx_strand_id
1 'polypeptide(L)'
;MYAENELLFPPYAIPHLRNERGPEWSELVDRVSQLPEDHSESLAFSLMMMRLDGCLACETDSYRAMRGCKACASQVLRRHKGADTDLLQRYERALRDVRAYLAANPMAVSADEVIPARAA
;
A
#
# COMPACT_ATOMS: atom_id res chain seq x y z
N MET A 1 -14.01 -0.15 -20.44
CA MET A 1 -13.62 0.51 -19.19
C MET A 1 -12.38 -0.22 -18.71
N TYR A 2 -11.20 0.39 -18.82
CA TYR A 2 -9.98 -0.23 -18.30
C TYR A 2 -10.04 -0.20 -16.78
N ALA A 3 -9.65 -1.30 -16.14
CA ALA A 3 -9.53 -1.33 -14.70
C ALA A 3 -8.39 -0.39 -14.26
N GLU A 4 -8.55 0.27 -13.11
CA GLU A 4 -7.51 1.10 -12.50
C GLU A 4 -6.42 0.17 -11.93
N ASN A 5 -5.35 -0.01 -12.70
CA ASN A 5 -4.26 -0.94 -12.43
C ASN A 5 -2.96 -0.15 -12.33
N GLU A 6 -2.26 -0.32 -11.23
CA GLU A 6 -0.94 0.26 -10.97
C GLU A 6 0.05 -0.88 -10.75
N LEU A 7 1.33 -0.62 -11.01
CA LEU A 7 2.39 -1.61 -10.78
C LEU A 7 2.51 -1.97 -9.30
N LEU A 8 2.32 -0.99 -8.42
CA LEU A 8 2.35 -1.15 -6.97
C LEU A 8 1.04 -0.67 -6.36
N PHE A 9 0.74 -1.14 -5.15
CA PHE A 9 -0.47 -0.73 -4.43
C PHE A 9 -0.53 0.81 -4.33
N PRO A 10 -1.61 1.44 -4.81
CA PRO A 10 -1.70 2.89 -4.84
C PRO A 10 -2.41 3.46 -3.59
N PRO A 11 -1.98 4.63 -3.08
CA PRO A 11 -2.60 5.27 -1.92
C PRO A 11 -4.10 5.56 -2.08
N TYR A 12 -4.57 5.89 -3.29
CA TYR A 12 -6.00 6.15 -3.56
C TYR A 12 -6.88 4.92 -3.28
N ALA A 13 -6.32 3.71 -3.22
CA ALA A 13 -7.08 2.50 -2.91
C ALA A 13 -7.37 2.35 -1.41
N ILE A 14 -6.62 3.02 -0.52
CA ILE A 14 -6.72 2.86 0.95
C ILE A 14 -8.16 3.08 1.47
N PRO A 15 -8.87 4.18 1.13
CA PRO A 15 -10.20 4.42 1.69
C PRO A 15 -11.23 3.34 1.32
N HIS A 16 -11.03 2.65 0.19
CA HIS A 16 -11.91 1.58 -0.26
C HIS A 16 -11.81 0.31 0.59
N LEU A 17 -10.73 0.17 1.37
CA LEU A 17 -10.49 -1.02 2.20
C LEU A 17 -11.12 -0.93 3.58
N ARG A 18 -11.73 0.21 3.93
CA ARG A 18 -12.24 0.50 5.28
C ARG A 18 -13.15 -0.58 5.84
N ASN A 19 -14.06 -1.09 5.01
CA ASN A 19 -15.10 -2.03 5.40
C ASN A 19 -14.75 -3.49 5.09
N GLU A 20 -13.48 -3.78 4.77
CA GLU A 20 -13.06 -5.14 4.40
C GLU A 20 -12.79 -6.04 5.61
N ARG A 21 -12.64 -5.45 6.80
CA ARG A 21 -12.31 -6.12 8.08
C ARG A 21 -13.05 -5.46 9.24
N GLY A 22 -12.74 -5.83 10.48
CA GLY A 22 -13.37 -5.34 11.69
C GLY A 22 -12.95 -3.92 12.13
N PRO A 23 -13.46 -3.47 13.29
CA PRO A 23 -13.36 -2.07 13.72
C PRO A 23 -11.93 -1.53 13.83
N GLU A 24 -11.00 -2.32 14.39
CA GLU A 24 -9.59 -1.91 14.54
C GLU A 24 -8.93 -1.62 13.19
N TRP A 25 -9.29 -2.39 12.15
CA TRP A 25 -8.84 -2.13 10.79
C TRP A 25 -9.49 -0.88 10.19
N SER A 26 -10.80 -0.70 10.38
CA SER A 26 -11.50 0.51 9.91
C SER A 26 -10.88 1.78 10.52
N GLU A 27 -10.54 1.77 11.81
CA GLU A 27 -9.88 2.89 12.48
C GLU A 27 -8.50 3.20 11.90
N LEU A 28 -7.70 2.16 11.58
CA LEU A 28 -6.43 2.33 10.90
C LEU A 28 -6.62 2.97 9.51
N VAL A 29 -7.55 2.44 8.72
CA VAL A 29 -7.84 2.97 7.37
C VAL A 29 -8.32 4.42 7.45
N ASP A 30 -9.23 4.74 8.37
CA ASP A 30 -9.74 6.09 8.57
C ASP A 30 -8.61 7.06 8.94
N ARG A 31 -7.71 6.67 9.85
CA ARG A 31 -6.54 7.48 10.23
C ARG A 31 -5.62 7.72 9.04
N VAL A 32 -5.21 6.66 8.34
CA VAL A 32 -4.24 6.76 7.24
C VAL A 32 -4.81 7.53 6.03
N SER A 33 -6.11 7.39 5.76
CA SER A 33 -6.76 8.09 4.64
C SER A 33 -6.77 9.61 4.76
N GLN A 34 -6.53 10.16 5.95
CA GLN A 34 -6.45 11.61 6.18
C GLN A 34 -5.02 12.17 6.05
N LEU A 35 -4.04 11.30 5.82
CA LEU A 35 -2.63 11.69 5.78
C LEU A 35 -2.18 11.94 4.33
N PRO A 36 -1.24 12.88 4.10
CA PRO A 36 -0.56 13.02 2.82
C PRO A 36 0.04 11.69 2.34
N GLU A 37 0.09 11.48 1.02
CA GLU A 37 0.61 10.23 0.44
C GLU A 37 2.09 9.98 0.75
N ASP A 38 2.86 11.05 0.97
CA ASP A 38 4.28 11.01 1.37
C ASP A 38 4.47 10.89 2.89
N HIS A 39 3.40 10.92 3.68
CA HIS A 39 3.49 10.73 5.12
C HIS A 39 3.91 9.29 5.45
N SER A 40 4.80 9.13 6.44
CA SER A 40 5.36 7.82 6.81
C SER A 40 4.31 6.73 7.10
N GLU A 41 3.18 7.08 7.71
CA GLU A 41 2.08 6.14 7.96
C GLU A 41 1.32 5.74 6.68
N SER A 42 1.19 6.64 5.70
CA SER A 42 0.56 6.34 4.40
C SER A 42 1.47 5.46 3.55
N LEU A 43 2.76 5.79 3.51
CA LEU A 43 3.79 4.95 2.91
C LEU A 43 3.85 3.57 3.55
N ALA A 44 3.74 3.47 4.88
CA ALA A 44 3.73 2.21 5.60
C ALA A 44 2.52 1.34 5.26
N PHE A 45 1.32 1.94 5.15
CA PHE A 45 0.13 1.22 4.75
C PHE A 45 0.27 0.69 3.32
N SER A 46 0.74 1.53 2.41
CA SER A 46 0.99 1.13 1.01
C SER A 46 2.03 0.00 0.94
N LEU A 47 3.14 0.11 1.66
CA LEU A 47 4.17 -0.94 1.74
C LEU A 47 3.63 -2.27 2.31
N MET A 48 2.81 -2.20 3.36
CA MET A 48 2.14 -3.38 3.91
C MET A 48 1.29 -4.05 2.84
N MET A 49 0.45 -3.30 2.13
CA MET A 49 -0.44 -3.85 1.10
C MET A 49 0.35 -4.41 -0.09
N MET A 50 1.42 -3.75 -0.54
CA MET A 50 2.30 -4.28 -1.59
C MET A 50 2.85 -5.68 -1.24
N ARG A 51 3.22 -5.88 0.03
CA ARG A 51 3.72 -7.17 0.54
C ARG A 51 2.60 -8.19 0.68
N LEU A 52 1.41 -7.76 1.09
CA LEU A 52 0.25 -8.64 1.31
C LEU A 52 -0.38 -9.10 -0.01
N ASP A 53 -0.55 -8.20 -0.97
CA ASP A 53 -1.13 -8.45 -2.29
C ASP A 53 -0.16 -9.18 -3.23
N GLY A 54 1.14 -9.10 -2.91
CA GLY A 54 2.23 -9.61 -3.73
C GLY A 54 2.44 -8.78 -5.00
N CYS A 55 2.31 -7.46 -4.91
CA CYS A 55 2.45 -6.53 -6.05
C CYS A 55 3.80 -6.68 -6.77
N LEU A 56 4.88 -6.97 -6.03
CA LEU A 56 6.23 -7.13 -6.61
C LEU A 56 6.36 -8.32 -7.58
N ALA A 57 5.44 -9.27 -7.53
CA ALA A 57 5.35 -10.40 -8.46
C ALA A 57 4.12 -10.30 -9.37
N CYS A 58 3.49 -9.12 -9.45
CA CYS A 58 2.33 -8.87 -10.28
C CYS A 58 2.79 -8.39 -11.67
N GLU A 59 2.43 -9.14 -12.70
CA GLU A 59 2.75 -8.81 -14.10
C GLU A 59 1.49 -8.32 -14.82
N THR A 60 1.64 -7.44 -15.82
CA THR A 60 0.53 -6.81 -16.56
C THR A 60 -0.46 -7.83 -17.15
N ASP A 61 0.04 -8.99 -17.58
CA ASP A 61 -0.77 -10.07 -18.16
C ASP A 61 -1.34 -11.04 -17.11
N SER A 62 -1.04 -10.82 -15.83
CA SER A 62 -1.58 -11.63 -14.75
C SER A 62 -3.04 -11.28 -14.47
N TYR A 63 -3.84 -12.30 -14.11
CA TYR A 63 -5.24 -12.11 -13.72
C TYR A 63 -5.41 -11.09 -12.57
N ARG A 64 -4.41 -10.96 -11.69
CA ARG A 64 -4.42 -9.97 -10.61
C ARG A 64 -4.33 -8.54 -11.16
N ALA A 65 -3.40 -8.28 -12.09
CA ALA A 65 -3.23 -6.97 -12.70
C ALA A 65 -4.47 -6.55 -13.50
N MET A 66 -5.11 -7.47 -14.22
CA MET A 66 -6.27 -7.15 -15.06
C MET A 66 -7.54 -6.76 -14.29
N ARG A 67 -7.64 -7.08 -12.99
CA ARG A 67 -8.88 -6.90 -12.19
C ARG A 67 -8.97 -5.53 -11.49
N GLY A 68 -7.88 -4.77 -11.45
CA GLY A 68 -7.77 -3.50 -10.72
C GLY A 68 -7.27 -3.64 -9.28
N CYS A 69 -6.45 -2.68 -8.85
CA CYS A 69 -5.77 -2.70 -7.55
C CYS A 69 -6.76 -2.76 -6.38
N LYS A 70 -7.86 -2.00 -6.45
CA LYS A 70 -8.94 -2.01 -5.44
C LYS A 70 -9.52 -3.42 -5.25
N ALA A 71 -9.86 -4.10 -6.35
CA ALA A 71 -10.43 -5.43 -6.31
C ALA A 71 -9.43 -6.49 -5.82
N CYS A 72 -8.16 -6.37 -6.23
CA CYS A 72 -7.09 -7.25 -5.75
C CYS A 72 -6.91 -7.13 -4.22
N ALA A 73 -6.77 -5.90 -3.73
CA ALA A 73 -6.58 -5.60 -2.31
C ALA A 73 -7.75 -6.09 -1.43
N SER A 74 -9.00 -5.76 -1.81
CA SER A 74 -10.20 -6.25 -1.12
C SER A 74 -10.25 -7.78 -1.09
N GLN A 75 -9.94 -8.44 -2.20
CA GLN A 75 -9.94 -9.91 -2.26
C GLN A 75 -8.90 -10.52 -1.33
N VAL A 76 -7.70 -9.94 -1.25
CA VAL A 76 -6.62 -10.41 -0.39
C VAL A 76 -7.00 -10.26 1.08
N LEU A 77 -7.56 -9.12 1.48
CA LEU A 77 -8.03 -8.89 2.86
C LEU A 77 -9.17 -9.85 3.26
N ARG A 78 -10.13 -10.10 2.37
CA ARG A 78 -11.22 -11.07 2.61
C ARG A 78 -10.72 -12.51 2.75
N ARG A 79 -9.65 -12.86 2.03
CA ARG A 79 -9.03 -14.21 2.08
C ARG A 79 -8.04 -14.37 3.23
N HIS A 80 -7.62 -13.27 3.86
CA HIS A 80 -6.70 -13.30 4.98
C HIS A 80 -7.33 -14.01 6.18
N LYS A 81 -6.76 -15.16 6.57
CA LYS A 81 -7.31 -16.03 7.63
C LYS A 81 -6.95 -15.57 9.06
N GLY A 82 -5.99 -14.66 9.22
CA GLY A 82 -5.59 -14.13 10.52
C GLY A 82 -6.61 -13.16 11.09
N ALA A 83 -6.46 -12.84 12.37
CA ALA A 83 -7.22 -11.76 13.03
C ALA A 83 -6.74 -10.38 12.56
N ASP A 84 -7.54 -9.35 12.80
CA ASP A 84 -7.18 -7.97 12.43
C ASP A 84 -5.91 -7.50 13.13
N THR A 85 -5.61 -8.03 14.31
CA THR A 85 -4.35 -7.80 15.03
C THR A 85 -3.12 -8.28 14.25
N ASP A 86 -3.20 -9.33 13.41
CA ASP A 86 -2.10 -9.72 12.51
C ASP A 86 -1.86 -8.65 11.44
N LEU A 87 -2.93 -8.08 10.88
CA LEU A 87 -2.84 -7.00 9.90
C LEU A 87 -2.24 -5.74 10.53
N LEU A 88 -2.66 -5.38 11.75
CA LEU A 88 -2.07 -4.26 12.50
C LEU A 88 -0.58 -4.49 12.80
N GLN A 89 -0.17 -5.71 13.17
CA GLN A 89 1.24 -6.03 13.38
C GLN A 89 2.06 -5.92 12.09
N ARG A 90 1.49 -6.31 10.95
CA ARG A 90 2.12 -6.13 9.63
C ARG A 90 2.28 -4.65 9.28
N TYR A 91 1.25 -3.85 9.56
CA TYR A 91 1.31 -2.39 9.41
C TYR A 91 2.43 -1.80 10.27
N GLU A 92 2.49 -2.13 11.56
CA GLU A 92 3.53 -1.65 12.48
C GLU A 92 4.93 -2.05 12.03
N ARG A 93 5.09 -3.26 11.46
CA ARG A 93 6.36 -3.69 10.86
C ARG A 93 6.71 -2.83 9.64
N ALA A 94 5.77 -2.60 8.74
CA ALA A 94 6.00 -1.74 7.59
C ALA A 94 6.34 -0.30 8.01
N LEU A 95 5.71 0.22 9.06
CA LEU A 95 5.99 1.54 9.60
C LEU A 95 7.40 1.66 10.17
N ARG A 96 7.87 0.63 10.88
CA ARG A 96 9.28 0.56 11.32
C ARG A 96 10.24 0.56 10.13
N ASP A 97 9.94 -0.23 9.10
CA ASP A 97 10.80 -0.30 7.90
C ASP A 97 10.87 1.06 7.17
N VAL A 98 9.72 1.73 6.99
CA VAL A 98 9.66 3.07 6.37
C VAL A 98 10.43 4.09 7.20
N ARG A 99 10.20 4.14 8.52
CA ARG A 99 10.90 5.09 9.40
C ARG A 99 12.40 4.84 9.44
N ALA A 100 12.83 3.57 9.47
CA ALA A 100 14.24 3.22 9.39
C ALA A 100 14.87 3.67 8.07
N TYR A 101 14.16 3.46 6.95
CA TYR A 101 14.62 3.92 5.64
C TYR A 101 14.76 5.44 5.58
N LEU A 102 13.75 6.20 6.02
CA LEU A 102 13.77 7.67 6.03
C LEU A 102 14.86 8.22 6.96
N ALA A 103 15.07 7.61 8.12
CA ALA A 103 16.14 8.00 9.04
C ALA A 103 17.54 7.75 8.43
N ALA A 104 17.71 6.67 7.68
CA ALA A 104 18.95 6.36 6.99
C ALA A 104 19.15 7.16 5.69
N ASN A 105 18.07 7.73 5.12
CA ASN A 105 18.09 8.45 3.84
C ASN A 105 17.39 9.82 3.96
N PRO A 106 18.00 10.81 4.64
CA PRO A 106 17.37 12.11 4.90
C PRO A 106 17.02 12.90 3.63
N MET A 107 17.71 12.63 2.51
CA MET A 107 17.49 13.29 1.20
C MET A 107 16.36 12.67 0.37
N ALA A 108 15.79 11.52 0.76
CA ALA A 108 14.71 10.88 0.02
C ALA A 108 13.36 11.64 0.11
N VAL A 109 13.29 12.69 0.93
CA VAL A 109 12.07 13.48 1.19
C VAL A 109 11.91 14.65 0.21
N SER A 110 12.94 15.03 -0.55
CA SER A 110 12.80 16.05 -1.61
C SER A 110 12.44 15.38 -2.94
N ALA A 111 11.15 15.11 -3.15
CA ALA A 111 10.61 14.62 -4.42
C ALA A 111 10.65 15.66 -5.58
N ASP A 112 11.42 16.76 -5.43
CA ASP A 112 11.54 17.81 -6.45
C ASP A 112 12.65 17.56 -7.48
N GLU A 113 13.46 16.51 -7.34
CA GLU A 113 14.41 16.11 -8.40
C GLU A 113 13.87 14.90 -9.16
N VAL A 114 13.04 15.19 -10.17
CA VAL A 114 12.73 14.25 -11.25
C VAL A 114 14.06 13.81 -11.87
N ILE A 115 14.52 12.60 -11.54
CA ILE A 115 15.69 12.00 -12.21
C ILE A 115 15.28 11.81 -13.68
N PRO A 116 15.90 12.53 -14.64
CA PRO A 116 15.56 12.35 -16.03
C PRO A 116 15.91 10.90 -16.41
N ALA A 117 14.92 10.15 -16.88
CA ALA A 117 15.13 8.81 -17.41
C ALA A 117 16.24 8.87 -18.45
N ARG A 118 17.36 8.18 -18.19
CA ARG A 118 18.44 8.06 -19.18
C ARG A 118 17.86 7.30 -20.37
N ALA A 119 17.70 8.01 -21.48
CA ALA A 119 17.43 7.41 -22.77
C ALA A 119 18.61 6.48 -23.11
N ALA A 120 18.29 5.19 -23.33
CA ALA A 120 19.19 4.21 -23.90
C ALA A 120 19.01 4.15 -25.42
#